data_AF-T0Q0I0-F1
#
_entry.id   AF-T0Q0I0-F1
#
_cell.length_a   1.000
_cell.length_b   1.000
_cell.length_c   1.000
_cell.angle_alpha   90.00
_cell.angle_beta   90.00
_cell.angle_gamma   90.00
#
_symmetry.space_group_name_H-M   'P 1'
#
loop_
_entity.id
_entity.type
_entity.pdbx_description
1 polymer ?
#
loop_
_entity_poly.entity_id
_entity_poly.type
_entity_poly.pdbx_seq_one_letter_code
_entity_poly.pdbx_strand_id
1 'polypeptide(L)'
;MTSDGFLLETYEAAIDGIEQHLLSRSVEVDKVSGETTTYFYLKELSIPAMSGINQQDHLLCFVPGMLALGTVGEVDAVKVARHLDLAKKLMATCYAMYARQPTGLAPDLVAFPGFLVRDGKYKLRPETIESLMYMYRITKDEKYREWGWEIFQSLEKHAKTTYGYGAVLHVESLEQVTVEDKMESFFM
;
A
#
# COMPACT_ATOMS: atom_id res chain seq x y z
N MET A 1 -23.85 25.51 -1.94
CA MET A 1 -23.24 24.26 -1.46
C MET A 1 -24.17 23.14 -1.88
N THR A 2 -23.67 22.13 -2.61
CA THR A 2 -24.42 20.88 -2.79
C THR A 2 -24.64 20.23 -1.41
N SER A 3 -25.65 19.37 -1.28
CA SER A 3 -25.97 18.67 -0.02
C SER A 3 -24.78 17.92 0.61
N ASP A 4 -23.76 17.63 -0.21
CA ASP A 4 -22.66 16.72 0.13
C ASP A 4 -21.33 17.47 0.36
N GLY A 5 -21.31 18.81 0.34
CA GLY A 5 -20.08 19.60 0.49
C GLY A 5 -19.29 19.32 1.77
N PHE A 6 -19.98 18.96 2.86
CA PHE A 6 -19.35 18.62 4.14
C PHE A 6 -18.49 17.34 4.05
N LEU A 7 -18.82 16.40 3.15
CA LEU A 7 -18.04 15.17 2.96
C LEU A 7 -16.68 15.49 2.35
N LEU A 8 -16.66 16.40 1.37
CA LEU A 8 -15.42 16.86 0.76
C LEU A 8 -14.56 17.63 1.77
N GLU A 9 -15.16 18.54 2.53
CA GLU A 9 -14.45 19.29 3.58
C GLU A 9 -13.86 18.35 4.64
N THR A 10 -14.62 17.35 5.09
CA THR A 10 -14.14 16.37 6.07
C THR A 10 -13.02 15.48 5.50
N TYR A 11 -13.14 15.07 4.24
CA TYR A 11 -12.08 14.35 3.52
C TYR A 11 -10.79 15.18 3.45
N GLU A 12 -10.89 16.44 3.04
CA GLU A 12 -9.74 17.34 2.91
C GLU A 12 -9.04 17.57 4.26
N ALA A 13 -9.81 17.84 5.31
CA ALA A 13 -9.29 17.96 6.66
C ALA A 13 -8.60 16.67 7.14
N ALA A 14 -9.11 15.50 6.76
CA ALA A 14 -8.48 14.22 7.07
C ALA A 14 -7.16 14.03 6.30
N ILE A 15 -7.07 14.42 5.03
CA ILE A 15 -5.82 14.38 4.27
C ILE A 15 -4.76 15.29 4.90
N ASP A 16 -5.14 16.51 5.29
CA ASP A 16 -4.23 17.44 5.96
C ASP A 16 -3.73 16.84 7.29
N GLY A 17 -4.61 16.20 8.06
CA GLY A 17 -4.24 15.47 9.28
C GLY A 17 -3.29 14.29 9.02
N ILE A 18 -3.51 13.53 7.94
CA ILE A 18 -2.63 12.44 7.52
C ILE A 18 -1.24 12.98 7.21
N GLU A 19 -1.13 14.03 6.38
CA GLU A 19 0.15 14.64 6.02
C GLU A 19 0.88 15.22 7.23
N GLN A 20 0.15 15.85 8.15
CA GLN A 20 0.73 16.52 9.31
C GLN A 20 1.19 15.53 10.39
N HIS A 21 0.45 14.45 10.61
CA HIS A 21 0.64 13.62 11.81
C HIS A 21 1.10 12.18 11.51
N LEU A 22 0.71 11.61 10.38
CA LEU A 22 0.91 10.19 10.06
C LEU A 22 1.99 9.97 9.00
N LEU A 23 2.09 10.87 8.01
CA LEU A 23 3.07 10.77 6.94
C LEU A 23 4.49 10.81 7.51
N SER A 24 5.22 9.74 7.26
CA SER A 24 6.59 9.54 7.72
C SER A 24 7.45 9.02 6.57
N ARG A 25 8.77 9.11 6.72
CA ARG A 25 9.71 8.63 5.71
C ARG A 25 10.78 7.72 6.30
N SER A 26 11.17 6.72 5.52
CA SER A 26 12.31 5.85 5.76
C SER A 26 13.30 6.04 4.63
N VAL A 27 14.56 6.27 4.95
CA VAL A 27 15.63 6.44 3.96
C VAL A 27 16.54 5.22 4.04
N GLU A 28 16.77 4.59 2.89
CA GLU A 28 17.64 3.43 2.75
C GLU A 28 18.75 3.73 1.76
N VAL A 29 19.96 3.30 2.10
CA VAL A 29 21.14 3.45 1.25
C VAL A 29 21.57 2.07 0.80
N ASP A 30 21.58 1.84 -0.51
CA ASP A 30 22.10 0.62 -1.09
C ASP A 30 23.61 0.54 -0.82
N LYS A 31 24.05 -0.55 -0.20
CA LYS A 31 25.43 -0.68 0.29
C LYS A 31 26.44 -0.85 -0.84
N VAL A 32 26.00 -1.20 -2.04
CA VAL A 32 26.87 -1.52 -3.19
C VAL A 32 27.00 -0.33 -4.12
N SER A 33 25.86 0.21 -4.57
CA SER A 33 25.76 1.35 -5.48
C SER A 33 25.88 2.71 -4.78
N GLY A 34 25.58 2.76 -3.47
CA GLY A 34 25.45 4.02 -2.72
C GLY A 34 24.17 4.78 -3.04
N GLU A 35 23.26 4.23 -3.84
CA GLU A 35 22.00 4.87 -4.20
C GLU A 35 21.09 4.99 -2.97
N THR A 36 20.45 6.16 -2.84
CA THR A 36 19.53 6.44 -1.72
C THR A 36 18.09 6.37 -2.20
N THR A 37 17.31 5.47 -1.60
CA THR A 37 15.86 5.37 -1.82
C THR A 37 15.10 5.91 -0.61
N THR A 38 14.09 6.75 -0.84
CA THR A 38 13.19 7.24 0.21
C THR A 38 11.81 6.62 0.05
N TYR A 39 11.35 5.93 1.08
CA TYR A 39 10.00 5.38 1.17
C TYR A 39 9.14 6.24 2.08
N PHE A 40 7.93 6.56 1.63
CA PHE A 40 6.93 7.29 2.42
C PHE A 40 5.87 6.32 2.89
N TYR A 41 5.50 6.39 4.16
CA TYR A 41 4.52 5.50 4.78
C TYR A 41 3.67 6.27 5.78
N LEU A 42 2.53 5.70 6.13
CA LEU A 42 1.64 6.23 7.16
C LEU A 42 1.87 5.43 8.44
N LYS A 43 2.42 6.09 9.45
CA LYS A 43 2.66 5.48 10.76
C LYS A 43 1.37 5.46 11.58
N GLU A 44 1.29 4.55 12.54
CA GLU A 44 0.26 4.61 13.58
C GLU A 44 0.58 5.71 14.59
N LEU A 45 -0.46 6.34 15.14
CA LEU A 45 -0.34 7.34 16.19
C LEU A 45 -1.15 6.89 17.42
N SER A 46 -0.46 6.74 18.55
CA SER A 46 -1.09 6.41 19.83
C SER A 46 -1.61 7.67 20.52
N ILE A 47 -2.87 7.64 20.94
CA ILE A 47 -3.58 8.73 21.62
C ILE A 47 -3.89 8.29 23.07
N PRO A 48 -3.74 9.17 24.09
CA PRO A 48 -3.45 10.62 24.02
C PRO A 48 -1.95 10.97 24.00
N ALA A 49 -1.05 9.98 24.05
CA ALA A 49 0.38 10.22 24.14
C ALA A 49 0.99 10.95 22.91
N MET A 50 0.27 10.95 21.79
CA MET A 50 0.73 11.46 20.49
C MET A 50 2.08 10.86 20.07
N SER A 51 2.33 9.60 20.45
CA SER A 51 3.54 8.87 20.10
C SER A 51 3.31 8.03 18.85
N GLY A 52 4.22 8.16 17.89
CA GLY A 52 4.14 7.43 16.62
C GLY A 52 4.79 6.05 16.71
N ILE A 53 4.15 5.04 16.14
CA ILE A 53 4.73 3.71 15.94
C ILE A 53 5.07 3.60 14.45
N ASN A 54 6.36 3.49 14.12
CA ASN A 54 6.85 3.46 12.74
C ASN A 54 6.57 2.09 12.10
N GLN A 55 5.31 1.82 11.80
CA GLN A 55 4.84 0.62 11.13
C GLN A 55 3.65 0.97 10.24
N GLN A 56 3.37 0.10 9.26
CA GLN A 56 2.26 0.26 8.34
C GLN A 56 1.64 -1.10 8.02
N ASP A 57 0.34 -1.21 8.25
CA ASP A 57 -0.45 -2.35 7.80
C ASP A 57 -0.59 -2.36 6.27
N HIS A 58 -0.69 -3.55 5.69
CA HIS A 58 -1.07 -3.74 4.28
C HIS A 58 -2.40 -3.05 3.96
N LEU A 59 -3.33 -3.01 4.93
CA LEU A 59 -4.60 -2.30 4.83
C LEU A 59 -4.43 -0.84 4.42
N LEU A 60 -3.41 -0.12 4.88
CA LEU A 60 -3.20 1.30 4.54
C LEU A 60 -2.84 1.52 3.06
N CYS A 61 -2.59 0.45 2.30
CA CYS A 61 -2.36 0.51 0.87
C CYS A 61 -3.59 0.84 0.03
N PHE A 62 -4.76 1.10 0.62
CA PHE A 62 -5.91 1.70 -0.08
C PHE A 62 -5.76 3.21 -0.29
N VAL A 63 -4.99 3.88 0.57
CA VAL A 63 -4.84 5.34 0.60
C VAL A 63 -4.30 5.94 -0.71
N PRO A 64 -3.31 5.33 -1.42
CA PRO A 64 -2.87 5.84 -2.71
C PRO A 64 -4.01 5.93 -3.74
N GLY A 65 -4.85 4.90 -3.83
CA GLY A 65 -6.02 4.87 -4.72
C GLY A 65 -7.06 5.90 -4.33
N MET A 66 -7.33 6.05 -3.04
CA MET A 66 -8.22 7.09 -2.50
C MET A 66 -7.74 8.50 -2.86
N LEU A 67 -6.45 8.81 -2.64
CA LEU A 67 -5.86 10.11 -2.97
C LEU A 67 -5.92 10.41 -4.47
N ALA A 68 -5.59 9.42 -5.31
CA ALA A 68 -5.68 9.56 -6.75
C ALA A 68 -7.14 9.81 -7.17
N LEU A 69 -8.09 9.01 -6.68
CA LEU A 69 -9.51 9.17 -6.98
C LEU A 69 -10.03 10.56 -6.58
N GLY A 70 -9.58 11.11 -5.45
CA GLY A 70 -9.91 12.46 -5.01
C GLY A 70 -9.47 13.59 -5.95
N THR A 71 -8.68 13.29 -6.99
CA THR A 71 -8.33 14.27 -8.04
C THR A 71 -9.30 14.30 -9.21
N VAL A 72 -10.20 13.32 -9.31
CA VAL A 72 -11.18 13.25 -10.39
C VAL A 72 -12.23 14.35 -10.20
N GLY A 73 -12.25 15.32 -11.12
CA GLY A 73 -13.18 16.46 -11.07
C GLY A 73 -12.70 17.63 -10.22
N GLU A 74 -11.54 17.53 -9.58
CA GLU A 74 -10.89 18.66 -8.91
C GLU A 74 -10.30 19.63 -9.95
N VAL A 75 -10.55 20.92 -9.75
CA VAL A 75 -10.11 22.01 -10.64
C VAL A 75 -8.89 22.74 -10.11
N ASP A 76 -8.62 22.64 -8.80
CA ASP A 76 -7.42 23.16 -8.19
C ASP A 76 -6.21 22.30 -8.57
N ALA A 77 -5.43 22.77 -9.55
CA ALA A 77 -4.24 22.10 -10.04
C ALA A 77 -3.17 21.87 -8.95
N VAL A 78 -3.09 22.73 -7.93
CA VAL A 78 -2.14 22.57 -6.82
C VAL A 78 -2.58 21.40 -5.95
N LYS A 79 -3.88 21.30 -5.66
CA LYS A 79 -4.44 20.17 -4.89
C LYS A 79 -4.29 18.85 -5.64
N VAL A 80 -4.60 18.84 -6.94
CA VAL A 80 -4.39 17.67 -7.81
C VAL A 80 -2.93 17.21 -7.77
N ALA A 81 -1.98 18.14 -7.92
CA ALA A 81 -0.57 17.83 -7.87
C ALA A 81 -0.13 17.28 -6.51
N ARG A 82 -0.60 17.90 -5.41
CA ARG A 82 -0.32 17.44 -4.02
C ARG A 82 -0.80 16.01 -3.80
N HIS A 83 -2.06 15.72 -4.11
CA HIS A 83 -2.66 14.40 -3.88
C HIS A 83 -2.01 13.33 -4.76
N LEU A 84 -1.75 13.61 -6.04
CA LEU A 84 -1.10 12.64 -6.93
C LEU A 84 0.37 12.39 -6.54
N ASP A 85 1.09 13.41 -6.07
CA ASP A 85 2.47 13.23 -5.58
C ASP A 85 2.49 12.33 -4.34
N LEU A 86 1.62 12.59 -3.36
CA LEU A 86 1.49 11.75 -2.18
C LEU A 86 1.05 10.32 -2.54
N ALA A 87 0.07 10.17 -3.43
CA ALA A 87 -0.40 8.88 -3.92
C ALA A 87 0.75 8.08 -4.56
N LYS A 88 1.54 8.70 -5.44
CA LYS A 88 2.70 8.05 -6.07
C LYS A 88 3.72 7.58 -5.04
N LYS A 89 4.03 8.41 -4.04
CA LYS A 89 4.98 8.10 -2.97
C LYS A 89 4.52 6.94 -2.10
N LEU A 90 3.27 6.94 -1.66
CA LEU A 90 2.69 5.86 -0.86
C LEU A 90 2.54 4.58 -1.68
N MET A 91 2.14 4.66 -2.95
CA MET A 91 2.03 3.51 -3.85
C MET A 91 3.37 2.82 -4.06
N ALA A 92 4.46 3.58 -4.20
CA ALA A 92 5.81 3.01 -4.32
C ALA A 92 6.18 2.17 -3.08
N THR A 93 5.89 2.65 -1.87
CA THR A 93 6.10 1.89 -0.64
C THR A 93 5.22 0.64 -0.59
N CYS A 94 3.94 0.75 -0.95
CA CYS A 94 3.02 -0.38 -0.96
C CYS A 94 3.42 -1.47 -1.96
N TYR A 95 3.92 -1.11 -3.14
CA TYR A 95 4.48 -2.10 -4.07
C TYR A 95 5.82 -2.66 -3.55
N ALA A 96 6.67 -1.85 -2.92
CA ALA A 96 7.90 -2.33 -2.28
C ALA A 96 7.63 -3.36 -1.16
N MET A 97 6.49 -3.30 -0.47
CA MET A 97 6.09 -4.35 0.48
C MET A 97 5.95 -5.73 -0.20
N TYR A 98 5.54 -5.79 -1.47
CA TYR A 98 5.46 -7.02 -2.26
C TYR A 98 6.82 -7.40 -2.84
N ALA A 99 7.45 -6.48 -3.59
CA ALA A 99 8.65 -6.73 -4.36
C ALA A 99 9.87 -7.15 -3.51
N ARG A 100 9.85 -6.84 -2.21
CA ARG A 100 10.92 -7.20 -1.26
C ARG A 100 10.77 -8.59 -0.67
N GLN A 101 9.63 -9.26 -0.84
CA GLN A 101 9.43 -10.60 -0.29
C GLN A 101 9.83 -11.67 -1.29
N PRO A 102 10.45 -12.79 -0.86
CA PRO A 102 10.77 -13.90 -1.76
C PRO A 102 9.58 -14.48 -2.51
N THR A 103 8.39 -14.48 -1.91
CA THR A 103 7.14 -14.91 -2.58
C THR A 103 6.56 -13.87 -3.54
N GLY A 104 7.00 -12.61 -3.46
CA GLY A 104 6.39 -11.48 -4.15
C GLY A 104 4.99 -11.11 -3.66
N LEU A 105 4.58 -11.58 -2.47
CA LEU A 105 3.34 -11.20 -1.78
C LEU A 105 3.68 -10.35 -0.56
N ALA A 106 2.86 -9.34 -0.23
CA ALA A 106 3.15 -8.47 0.91
C ALA A 106 2.85 -9.14 2.27
N PRO A 107 3.62 -8.79 3.31
CA PRO A 107 3.25 -9.06 4.70
C PRO A 107 2.05 -8.19 5.13
N ASP A 108 1.30 -8.63 6.16
CA ASP A 108 0.17 -7.85 6.71
C ASP A 108 0.66 -6.60 7.45
N LEU A 109 1.86 -6.65 8.05
CA LEU A 109 2.43 -5.53 8.82
C LEU A 109 3.96 -5.47 8.66
N VAL A 110 4.47 -4.28 8.32
CA VAL A 110 5.90 -3.96 8.33
C VAL A 110 6.23 -2.82 9.27
N ALA A 111 7.40 -2.88 9.90
CA ALA A 111 7.99 -1.78 10.64
C ALA A 111 9.13 -1.12 9.87
N PHE A 112 9.34 0.17 10.11
CA PHE A 112 10.38 1.00 9.50
C PHE A 112 11.41 1.44 10.55
N PRO A 113 12.69 1.63 10.16
CA PRO A 113 13.24 1.46 8.81
C PRO A 113 13.44 -0.02 8.42
N GLY A 114 13.65 -0.30 7.13
CA GLY A 114 14.09 -1.61 6.63
C GLY A 114 12.99 -2.61 6.28
N PHE A 115 11.71 -2.21 6.33
CA PHE A 115 10.56 -3.10 6.04
C PHE A 115 10.61 -4.39 6.88
N LEU A 116 10.90 -4.25 8.18
CA LEU A 116 10.94 -5.38 9.08
C LEU A 116 9.55 -6.03 9.18
N VAL A 117 9.42 -7.26 8.68
CA VAL A 117 8.18 -8.03 8.72
C VAL A 117 7.79 -8.28 10.18
N ARG A 118 6.60 -7.80 10.58
CA ARG A 118 6.01 -8.01 11.91
C ARG A 118 4.89 -9.06 11.87
N ASP A 119 4.14 -9.08 10.79
CA ASP A 119 3.17 -10.14 10.46
C ASP A 119 3.37 -10.52 8.99
N GLY A 120 3.93 -11.71 8.74
CA GLY A 120 4.26 -12.23 7.41
C GLY A 120 3.07 -12.84 6.67
N LYS A 121 1.86 -12.82 7.23
CA LYS A 121 0.69 -13.46 6.63
C LYS A 121 0.06 -12.62 5.53
N TYR A 122 0.04 -13.12 4.30
CA TYR A 122 -0.72 -12.51 3.21
C TYR A 122 -2.13 -13.08 3.14
N LYS A 123 -3.14 -12.24 3.42
CA LYS A 123 -4.56 -12.65 3.57
C LYS A 123 -5.38 -12.46 2.28
N LEU A 124 -4.75 -12.52 1.11
CA LEU A 124 -5.39 -12.27 -0.19
C LEU A 124 -6.04 -10.88 -0.33
N ARG A 125 -5.54 -9.90 0.43
CA ARG A 125 -6.20 -8.59 0.53
C ARG A 125 -5.99 -7.74 -0.72
N PRO A 126 -6.98 -6.91 -1.11
CA PRO A 126 -6.99 -6.25 -2.41
C PRO A 126 -6.36 -4.85 -2.43
N GLU A 127 -6.03 -4.24 -1.29
CA GLU A 127 -5.86 -2.78 -1.17
C GLU A 127 -4.75 -2.23 -2.09
N THR A 128 -3.64 -2.96 -2.24
CA THR A 128 -2.58 -2.59 -3.19
C THR A 128 -3.07 -2.67 -4.63
N ILE A 129 -3.77 -3.76 -5.01
CA ILE A 129 -4.30 -3.94 -6.38
C ILE A 129 -5.39 -2.90 -6.69
N GLU A 130 -6.23 -2.58 -5.70
CA GLU A 130 -7.22 -1.50 -5.78
C GLU A 130 -6.53 -0.16 -6.08
N SER A 131 -5.50 0.19 -5.31
CA SER A 131 -4.74 1.42 -5.55
C SER A 131 -4.04 1.42 -6.91
N LEU A 132 -3.42 0.32 -7.33
CA LEU A 132 -2.82 0.20 -8.65
C LEU A 132 -3.84 0.45 -9.77
N MET A 133 -5.07 -0.06 -9.61
CA MET A 133 -6.15 0.16 -10.57
C MET A 133 -6.49 1.64 -10.72
N TYR A 134 -6.67 2.38 -9.62
CA TYR A 134 -6.91 3.82 -9.66
C TYR A 134 -5.72 4.59 -10.23
N MET A 135 -4.51 4.29 -9.76
CA MET A 135 -3.27 4.92 -10.22
C MET A 135 -3.11 4.76 -11.73
N TYR A 136 -3.31 3.56 -12.28
CA TYR A 136 -3.30 3.33 -13.71
C TYR A 136 -4.39 4.14 -14.43
N ARG A 137 -5.64 4.08 -13.96
CA ARG A 137 -6.76 4.73 -14.64
C ARG A 137 -6.59 6.24 -14.74
N ILE A 138 -6.01 6.87 -13.72
CA ILE A 138 -5.87 8.32 -13.63
C ILE A 138 -4.58 8.80 -14.31
N THR A 139 -3.45 8.11 -14.11
CA THR A 139 -2.15 8.56 -14.62
C THR A 139 -1.79 8.00 -15.99
N LYS A 140 -2.38 6.85 -16.38
CA LYS A 140 -2.01 6.05 -17.55
C LYS A 140 -0.55 5.55 -17.57
N ASP A 141 0.13 5.60 -16.44
CA ASP A 141 1.47 5.04 -16.31
C ASP A 141 1.40 3.50 -16.27
N GLU A 142 1.91 2.86 -17.31
CA GLU A 142 1.79 1.41 -17.51
C GLU A 142 2.50 0.60 -16.41
N LYS A 143 3.45 1.19 -15.66
CA LYS A 143 4.11 0.51 -14.54
C LYS A 143 3.11 -0.02 -13.50
N TYR A 144 1.96 0.65 -13.32
CA TYR A 144 0.95 0.21 -12.37
C TYR A 144 0.23 -1.07 -12.81
N ARG A 145 0.15 -1.32 -14.12
CA ARG A 145 -0.33 -2.61 -14.66
C ARG A 145 0.73 -3.68 -14.54
N GLU A 146 2.00 -3.35 -14.81
CA GLU A 146 3.13 -4.26 -14.66
C GLU A 146 3.23 -4.76 -13.20
N TRP A 147 3.19 -3.85 -12.23
CA TRP A 147 3.16 -4.18 -10.80
C TRP A 147 1.95 -5.05 -10.43
N GLY A 148 0.77 -4.77 -10.99
CA GLY A 148 -0.41 -5.61 -10.76
C GLY A 148 -0.26 -7.01 -11.35
N TRP A 149 0.38 -7.12 -12.53
CA TRP A 149 0.65 -8.39 -13.18
C TRP A 149 1.64 -9.25 -12.40
N GLU A 150 2.71 -8.65 -11.88
CA GLU A 150 3.68 -9.35 -11.03
C GLU A 150 3.03 -9.91 -9.76
N ILE A 151 2.18 -9.11 -9.09
CA ILE A 151 1.43 -9.57 -7.92
C ILE A 151 0.51 -10.74 -8.28
N PHE A 152 -0.19 -10.66 -9.42
CA PHE A 152 -1.02 -11.76 -9.91
C PHE A 152 -0.21 -13.03 -10.18
N GLN A 153 0.98 -12.92 -10.78
CA GLN A 153 1.86 -14.07 -10.99
C GLN A 153 2.30 -14.70 -9.66
N SER A 154 2.58 -13.88 -8.64
CA SER A 154 2.89 -14.35 -7.29
C SER A 154 1.70 -15.05 -6.62
N LEU A 155 0.48 -14.54 -6.78
CA LEU A 155 -0.75 -15.20 -6.34
C LEU A 155 -0.92 -16.58 -6.97
N GLU A 156 -0.78 -16.67 -8.30
CA GLU A 156 -0.86 -17.94 -9.04
C GLU A 156 0.16 -18.97 -8.55
N LYS A 157 1.37 -18.51 -8.21
CA LYS A 157 2.48 -19.37 -7.82
C LYS A 157 2.43 -19.82 -6.37
N HIS A 158 1.98 -18.96 -5.46
CA HIS A 158 2.16 -19.17 -4.02
C HIS A 158 0.86 -19.27 -3.22
N ALA A 159 -0.25 -18.71 -3.70
CA ALA A 159 -1.53 -18.74 -2.99
C ALA A 159 -2.53 -19.77 -3.57
N LYS A 160 -2.32 -20.21 -4.82
CA LYS A 160 -3.22 -21.12 -5.53
C LYS A 160 -3.20 -22.55 -4.96
N THR A 161 -4.37 -23.12 -4.79
CA THR A 161 -4.60 -24.51 -4.38
C THR A 161 -5.31 -25.28 -5.50
N THR A 162 -5.67 -26.54 -5.26
CA THR A 162 -6.42 -27.36 -6.23
C THR A 162 -7.78 -26.76 -6.59
N TYR A 163 -8.45 -26.09 -5.65
CA TYR A 163 -9.85 -25.66 -5.80
C TYR A 163 -10.06 -24.14 -5.60
N GLY A 164 -9.02 -23.38 -5.31
CA GLY A 164 -9.13 -21.94 -5.05
C GLY A 164 -7.81 -21.32 -4.66
N TYR A 165 -7.84 -20.35 -3.75
CA TYR A 165 -6.67 -19.68 -3.21
C TYR A 165 -6.76 -19.64 -1.68
N GLY A 166 -5.63 -19.52 -1.01
CA GLY A 166 -5.59 -19.39 0.45
C GLY A 166 -4.56 -18.37 0.91
N ALA A 167 -4.70 -17.93 2.15
CA ALA A 167 -3.74 -17.03 2.76
C ALA A 167 -2.34 -17.70 2.85
N VAL A 168 -1.28 -16.96 2.53
CA VAL A 168 0.10 -17.45 2.63
C VAL A 168 0.68 -17.01 3.98
N LEU A 169 1.11 -17.96 4.82
CA LEU A 169 1.48 -17.65 6.22
C LEU A 169 2.83 -16.95 6.38
N HIS A 170 3.79 -17.25 5.49
CA HIS A 170 5.16 -16.76 5.56
C HIS A 170 5.61 -16.27 4.18
N VAL A 171 5.35 -14.99 3.87
CA VAL A 171 5.77 -14.40 2.59
C VAL A 171 7.28 -14.25 2.45
N GLU A 172 7.99 -14.22 3.58
CA GLU A 172 9.43 -14.02 3.71
C GLU A 172 10.27 -15.27 3.41
N SER A 173 9.65 -16.44 3.19
CA SER A 173 10.36 -17.71 3.00
C SER A 173 9.74 -18.57 1.89
N LEU A 174 10.57 -18.94 0.90
CA LEU A 174 10.17 -19.90 -0.14
C LEU A 174 10.18 -21.36 0.34
N GLU A 175 10.90 -21.65 1.43
CA GLU A 175 10.97 -23.00 1.99
C GLU A 175 9.75 -23.33 2.88
N GLN A 176 9.07 -22.32 3.40
CA GLN A 176 7.96 -22.44 4.36
C GLN A 176 6.63 -21.92 3.79
N VAL A 177 6.47 -21.91 2.47
CA VAL A 177 5.22 -21.49 1.82
C VAL A 177 4.09 -22.43 2.23
N THR A 178 3.30 -21.97 3.19
CA THR A 178 2.14 -22.69 3.72
C THR A 178 0.91 -21.89 3.38
N VAL A 179 -0.03 -22.54 2.68
CA VAL A 179 -1.31 -21.96 2.30
C VAL A 179 -2.36 -22.41 3.31
N GLU A 180 -3.00 -21.46 3.98
CA GLU A 180 -4.11 -21.72 4.89
C GLU A 180 -5.35 -22.18 4.10
N ASP A 181 -6.11 -23.14 4.65
CA ASP A 181 -7.40 -23.58 4.10
C ASP A 181 -8.50 -22.54 4.38
N LYS A 182 -8.26 -21.31 3.91
CA LYS A 182 -9.15 -20.16 4.08
C LYS A 182 -9.03 -19.22 2.89
N MET A 183 -10.10 -19.13 2.11
CA MET A 183 -10.27 -18.13 1.06
C MET A 183 -11.29 -17.10 1.53
N GLU A 184 -10.82 -15.88 1.78
CA GLU A 184 -11.72 -14.80 2.19
C GLU A 184 -12.61 -14.37 1.01
N SER A 185 -13.87 -14.04 1.32
CA SER A 185 -14.86 -13.70 0.28
C SER A 185 -14.48 -12.49 -0.59
N PHE A 186 -13.68 -11.56 -0.06
CA PHE A 186 -13.24 -10.36 -0.79
C PHE A 186 -12.20 -10.63 -1.89
N PHE A 187 -11.72 -11.86 -2.02
CA PHE A 187 -10.81 -12.23 -3.10
C PHE A 187 -11.51 -12.30 -4.48
N MET A 188 -12.83 -12.51 -4.49
CA MET A 188 -13.65 -12.70 -5.70
C MET A 188 -14.50 -11.48 -6.04
#